data_AF-A0A1E5PAU5-F1
#
_entry.id   AF-A0A1E5PAU5-F1
#
_cell.length_a   1.000
_cell.length_b   1.000
_cell.length_c   1.000
_cell.angle_alpha   90.00
_cell.angle_beta   90.00
_cell.angle_gamma   90.00
#
_symmetry.space_group_name_H-M   'P 1'
#
loop_
_entity.id
_entity.type
_entity.pdbx_description
1 polymer ?
#
loop_
_entity_poly.entity_id
_entity_poly.type
_entity_poly.pdbx_seq_one_letter_code
_entity_poly.pdbx_strand_id
1 'polypeptide(L)'
;MLDESLLDDPESLARADRRGLLRGAAEAGARVRTAARHATEAGLAEIKPEGRPRAVLIAGPGTAANGVADLLAALAGAACPVTRLHSTGVAPAAGALRWALPGWAGSVDLLLLVTPDGAEPGLAVLAEQAYRRGCTVVAVAPQRSPLSESVNGVHGLVVPMATAPYEEYDEGTATGPGALWALLTPLLVLFDRLGLITAPPDTLRLVADRLDRTAQRCGPALAMYSNPAKTLASELADSLPLIWTEGAYAGPVGRRFAAVLAELAGRPALSAELPEALPSHGVLLSGAFAAGADPDDFFRDRVNEAQALHARVVLLRDRPTGGMTAAPAARELALSHDTAISEIEPEDGSELENLAEMLAITDFAAVYLALASAG
;
A
#
# COMPACT_ATOMS: atom_id res chain seq x y z
N MET A 1 -9.51 -22.58 -5.67
CA MET A 1 -10.87 -22.50 -5.10
C MET A 1 -10.72 -22.03 -3.67
N LEU A 2 -11.46 -21.01 -3.27
CA LEU A 2 -11.38 -20.44 -1.93
C LEU A 2 -12.22 -21.27 -0.95
N ASP A 3 -11.66 -21.57 0.23
CA ASP A 3 -12.42 -22.20 1.31
C ASP A 3 -13.16 -21.12 2.12
N GLU A 4 -14.44 -20.89 1.79
CA GLU A 4 -15.29 -19.93 2.53
C GLU A 4 -15.51 -20.33 3.99
N SER A 5 -15.49 -21.63 4.30
CA SER A 5 -15.67 -22.10 5.68
C SER A 5 -14.49 -21.70 6.57
N LEU A 6 -13.30 -21.57 5.99
CA LEU A 6 -12.12 -21.04 6.67
C LEU A 6 -12.33 -19.58 7.10
N LEU A 7 -13.00 -18.76 6.28
CA LEU A 7 -13.21 -17.35 6.59
C LEU A 7 -14.11 -17.16 7.82
N ASP A 8 -15.00 -18.11 8.13
CA ASP A 8 -15.87 -18.07 9.31
C ASP A 8 -15.33 -18.85 10.51
N ASP A 9 -14.13 -19.43 10.43
CA ASP A 9 -13.44 -20.11 11.53
C ASP A 9 -12.19 -19.32 11.98
N PRO A 10 -12.30 -18.51 13.05
CA PRO A 10 -11.18 -17.71 13.55
C PRO A 10 -9.98 -18.54 14.03
N GLU A 11 -10.20 -19.74 14.55
CA GLU A 11 -9.10 -20.60 15.02
C GLU A 11 -8.35 -21.20 13.84
N SER A 12 -9.05 -21.58 12.78
CA SER A 12 -8.41 -22.04 11.54
C SER A 12 -7.67 -20.92 10.83
N LEU A 13 -8.20 -19.69 10.80
CA LEU A 13 -7.48 -18.52 10.29
C LEU A 13 -6.19 -18.26 11.07
N ALA A 14 -6.23 -18.31 12.40
CA ALA A 14 -5.05 -18.13 13.24
C ALA A 14 -3.98 -19.20 12.99
N ARG A 15 -4.38 -20.45 12.72
CA ARG A 15 -3.47 -21.53 12.34
C ARG A 15 -2.88 -21.35 10.94
N ALA A 16 -3.66 -20.86 9.99
CA ALA A 16 -3.21 -20.60 8.62
C ALA A 16 -2.23 -19.41 8.55
N ASP A 17 -2.42 -18.40 9.41
CA ASP A 17 -1.62 -17.17 9.46
C ASP A 17 -0.24 -17.34 10.10
N ARG A 18 0.59 -18.21 9.51
CA ARG A 18 1.96 -18.48 9.97
C ARG A 18 2.89 -17.26 9.93
N ARG A 19 2.54 -16.25 9.13
CA ARG A 19 3.32 -15.01 8.97
C ARG A 19 2.78 -13.86 9.82
N GLY A 20 1.72 -14.07 10.60
CA GLY A 20 1.10 -13.04 11.43
C GLY A 20 0.57 -11.84 10.65
N LEU A 21 0.12 -12.03 9.41
CA LEU A 21 -0.36 -10.97 8.52
C LEU A 21 -1.63 -10.29 9.04
N LEU A 22 -2.56 -11.04 9.64
CA LEU A 22 -3.79 -10.46 10.21
C LEU A 22 -3.47 -9.61 11.43
N ARG A 23 -2.56 -10.09 12.29
CA ARG A 23 -2.03 -9.29 13.40
C ARG A 23 -1.31 -8.06 12.89
N GLY A 24 -0.49 -8.23 11.86
CA GLY A 24 0.20 -7.14 11.18
C GLY A 24 -0.77 -6.08 10.66
N ALA A 25 -1.85 -6.45 9.98
CA ALA A 25 -2.86 -5.49 9.54
C ALA A 25 -3.56 -4.82 10.74
N ALA A 26 -3.88 -5.57 11.79
CA ALA A 26 -4.57 -5.05 12.98
C ALA A 26 -3.74 -4.06 13.81
N GLU A 27 -2.41 -4.20 13.81
CA GLU A 27 -1.50 -3.33 14.58
C GLU A 27 -1.14 -2.03 13.85
N ALA A 28 -1.76 -1.73 12.70
CA ALA A 28 -1.47 -0.53 11.91
C ALA A 28 -1.58 0.77 12.74
N GLY A 29 -2.63 0.94 13.55
CA GLY A 29 -2.78 2.12 14.40
C GLY A 29 -1.71 2.23 15.49
N ALA A 30 -1.32 1.11 16.11
CA ALA A 30 -0.19 1.07 17.04
C ALA A 30 1.15 1.41 16.36
N ARG A 31 1.36 0.95 15.12
CA ARG A 31 2.54 1.30 14.31
C ARG A 31 2.60 2.77 13.99
N VAL A 32 1.48 3.42 13.62
CA VAL A 32 1.44 4.87 13.40
C VAL A 32 1.91 5.63 14.64
N ARG A 33 1.38 5.30 15.83
CA ARG A 33 1.78 5.99 17.08
C ARG A 33 3.27 5.79 17.39
N THR A 34 3.77 4.56 17.24
CA THR A 34 5.17 4.22 17.49
C THR A 34 6.10 4.91 16.52
N ALA A 35 5.77 4.91 15.23
CA ALA A 35 6.56 5.53 14.18
C ALA A 35 6.59 7.07 14.30
N ALA A 36 5.46 7.70 14.65
CA ALA A 36 5.41 9.13 14.93
C ALA A 36 6.30 9.52 16.14
N ARG A 37 6.32 8.67 17.17
CA ARG A 37 7.24 8.83 18.31
C ARG A 37 8.70 8.68 17.88
N HIS A 38 9.05 7.64 17.13
CA HIS A 38 10.42 7.45 16.61
C HIS A 38 10.88 8.61 15.72
N ALA A 39 9.99 9.16 14.89
CA ALA A 39 10.27 10.35 14.10
C ALA A 39 10.64 11.56 14.99
N THR A 40 9.91 11.75 16.08
CA THR A 40 10.18 12.83 17.05
C THR A 40 11.51 12.59 17.77
N GLU A 41 11.73 11.39 18.29
CA GLU A 41 12.96 11.00 19.01
C GLU A 41 14.21 11.05 18.14
N ALA A 42 14.07 10.76 16.84
CA ALA A 42 15.16 10.89 15.87
C ALA A 42 15.48 12.35 15.51
N GLY A 43 14.71 13.34 15.97
CA GLY A 43 14.95 14.74 15.64
C GLY A 43 14.50 15.14 14.23
N LEU A 44 13.56 14.41 13.63
CA LEU A 44 13.02 14.71 12.29
C LEU A 44 12.40 16.12 12.23
N ALA A 45 11.83 16.59 13.34
CA ALA A 45 11.30 17.94 13.50
C ALA A 45 12.38 19.03 13.49
N GLU A 46 13.64 18.66 13.78
CA GLU A 46 14.78 19.57 13.90
C GLU A 46 15.54 19.73 12.58
N ILE A 47 15.19 18.96 11.54
CA ILE A 47 15.79 19.15 10.22
C ILE A 47 15.53 20.60 9.77
N LYS A 48 16.62 21.30 9.47
CA LYS A 48 16.63 22.65 8.91
C LYS A 48 17.06 22.57 7.46
N PRO A 49 16.18 22.16 6.54
CA PRO A 49 16.51 22.29 5.13
C PRO A 49 16.66 23.79 4.79
N GLU A 50 17.45 24.11 3.78
CA GLU A 50 17.50 25.45 3.20
C GLU A 50 16.20 25.74 2.44
N GLY A 51 15.09 25.90 3.17
CA GLY A 51 13.75 26.05 2.62
C GLY A 51 13.08 24.74 2.22
N ARG A 52 12.08 24.83 1.35
CA ARG A 52 11.37 23.65 0.80
C ARG A 52 12.27 22.94 -0.20
N PRO A 53 12.34 21.59 -0.21
CA PRO A 53 13.11 20.87 -1.20
C PRO A 53 12.55 21.14 -2.61
N ARG A 54 13.45 21.26 -3.58
CA ARG A 54 13.09 21.39 -4.99
C ARG A 54 12.42 20.12 -5.51
N ALA A 55 12.95 18.96 -5.13
CA ALA A 55 12.40 17.66 -5.44
C ALA A 55 12.67 16.68 -4.29
N VAL A 56 11.76 15.71 -4.14
CA VAL A 56 11.93 14.56 -3.24
C VAL A 56 12.16 13.31 -4.09
N LEU A 57 13.25 12.60 -3.82
CA LEU A 57 13.59 11.33 -4.43
C LEU A 57 13.39 10.22 -3.41
N ILE A 58 12.70 9.13 -3.78
CA ILE A 58 12.42 8.03 -2.85
C ILE A 58 12.97 6.73 -3.42
N ALA A 59 13.81 6.03 -2.66
CA ALA A 59 14.36 4.74 -3.03
C ALA A 59 14.12 3.70 -1.94
N GLY A 60 13.73 2.50 -2.37
CA GLY A 60 13.49 1.37 -1.51
C GLY A 60 13.03 0.16 -2.30
N PRO A 61 13.22 -1.06 -1.80
CA PRO A 61 12.77 -2.27 -2.47
C PRO A 61 11.33 -2.66 -2.10
N GLY A 62 10.70 -3.44 -2.97
CA GLY A 62 9.45 -4.13 -2.67
C GLY A 62 8.21 -3.24 -2.67
N THR A 63 7.07 -3.90 -2.45
CA THR A 63 5.74 -3.28 -2.55
C THR A 63 5.51 -2.20 -1.49
N ALA A 64 6.00 -2.39 -0.28
CA ALA A 64 5.85 -1.40 0.79
C ALA A 64 6.53 -0.06 0.44
N ALA A 65 7.80 -0.08 0.05
CA ALA A 65 8.53 1.12 -0.35
C ALA A 65 7.93 1.80 -1.60
N ASN A 66 7.53 1.00 -2.60
CA ASN A 66 6.88 1.52 -3.80
C ASN A 66 5.54 2.19 -3.44
N GLY A 67 4.73 1.57 -2.58
CA GLY A 67 3.47 2.12 -2.10
C GLY A 67 3.66 3.42 -1.32
N VAL A 68 4.67 3.49 -0.44
CA VAL A 68 5.03 4.75 0.26
C VAL A 68 5.32 5.87 -0.73
N ALA A 69 6.14 5.59 -1.75
CA ALA A 69 6.51 6.59 -2.74
C ALA A 69 5.30 7.09 -3.56
N ASP A 70 4.43 6.18 -4.00
CA ASP A 70 3.21 6.52 -4.74
C ASP A 70 2.23 7.34 -3.89
N LEU A 71 2.06 6.99 -2.61
CA LEU A 71 1.20 7.70 -1.67
C LEU A 71 1.71 9.12 -1.40
N LEU A 72 3.01 9.25 -1.10
CA LEU A 72 3.62 10.56 -0.86
C LEU A 72 3.62 11.44 -2.10
N ALA A 73 3.77 10.85 -3.29
CA ALA A 73 3.67 11.59 -4.55
C ALA A 73 2.27 12.15 -4.80
N ALA A 74 1.22 11.37 -4.51
CA ALA A 74 -0.15 11.86 -4.62
C ALA A 74 -0.44 12.96 -3.56
N LEU A 75 -0.04 12.74 -2.31
CA LEU A 75 -0.28 13.70 -1.22
C LEU A 75 0.46 15.04 -1.41
N ALA A 76 1.71 15.00 -1.88
CA ALA A 76 2.54 16.20 -2.02
C ALA A 76 2.53 16.81 -3.43
N GLY A 77 1.83 16.21 -4.40
CA GLY A 77 1.99 16.51 -5.83
C GLY A 77 1.78 17.97 -6.23
N ALA A 78 0.96 18.72 -5.49
CA ALA A 78 0.75 20.15 -5.71
C ALA A 78 1.87 21.05 -5.14
N ALA A 79 2.64 20.55 -4.17
CA ALA A 79 3.62 21.31 -3.41
C ALA A 79 5.07 21.04 -3.83
N CYS A 80 5.42 19.79 -4.14
CA CYS A 80 6.77 19.38 -4.51
C CYS A 80 6.76 18.10 -5.36
N PRO A 81 7.56 18.02 -6.44
CA PRO A 81 7.69 16.80 -7.21
C PRO A 81 8.34 15.69 -6.37
N VAL A 82 7.61 14.58 -6.19
CA VAL A 82 8.11 13.37 -5.55
C VAL A 82 8.32 12.30 -6.61
N THR A 83 9.54 11.80 -6.73
CA THR A 83 9.93 10.84 -7.76
C THR A 83 10.46 9.56 -7.13
N ARG A 84 9.83 8.44 -7.47
CA ARG A 84 10.33 7.11 -7.12
C ARG A 84 11.54 6.75 -7.97
N LEU A 85 12.66 6.42 -7.33
CA LEU A 85 13.84 5.85 -7.97
C LEU A 85 13.62 4.34 -8.12
N HIS A 86 13.58 3.90 -9.37
CA HIS A 86 13.38 2.49 -9.69
C HIS A 86 14.64 1.70 -9.39
N SER A 87 14.48 0.54 -8.73
CA SER A 87 15.58 -0.39 -8.57
C SER A 87 15.91 -1.06 -9.90
N THR A 88 17.20 -1.32 -10.10
CA THR A 88 17.73 -2.12 -11.20
C THR A 88 18.58 -3.24 -10.61
N GLY A 89 18.82 -4.30 -11.36
CA GLY A 89 19.62 -5.41 -10.84
C GLY A 89 19.47 -6.68 -11.67
N VAL A 90 20.25 -7.68 -11.32
CA VAL A 90 20.25 -8.99 -11.98
C VAL A 90 19.30 -10.00 -11.32
N ALA A 91 18.79 -9.67 -10.12
CA ALA A 91 17.91 -10.53 -9.34
C ALA A 91 17.05 -9.71 -8.36
N PRO A 92 15.87 -10.21 -7.93
CA PRO A 92 15.00 -9.58 -6.94
C PRO A 92 15.49 -9.84 -5.50
N ALA A 93 16.80 -9.70 -5.25
CA ALA A 93 17.42 -9.94 -3.95
C ALA A 93 18.15 -8.68 -3.47
N ALA A 94 18.10 -8.39 -2.17
CA ALA A 94 18.69 -7.18 -1.56
C ALA A 94 20.11 -6.87 -2.05
N GLY A 95 20.98 -7.90 -2.11
CA GLY A 95 22.37 -7.77 -2.58
C GLY A 95 22.54 -7.43 -4.07
N ALA A 96 21.53 -7.67 -4.90
CA ALA A 96 21.56 -7.44 -6.35
C ALA A 96 20.89 -6.12 -6.78
N LEU A 97 20.08 -5.51 -5.93
CA LEU A 97 19.36 -4.28 -6.24
C LEU A 97 20.27 -3.05 -6.18
N ARG A 98 20.09 -2.14 -7.14
CA ARG A 98 20.86 -0.91 -7.32
C ARG A 98 19.93 0.24 -7.68
N TRP A 99 20.31 1.45 -7.27
CA TRP A 99 19.64 2.70 -7.59
C TRP A 99 20.66 3.72 -8.03
N ALA A 100 20.22 4.73 -8.78
CA ALA A 100 21.06 5.82 -9.24
C ALA A 100 20.34 7.15 -9.07
N LEU A 101 21.08 8.18 -8.63
CA LEU A 101 20.56 9.54 -8.61
C LEU A 101 20.51 10.13 -10.02
N PRO A 102 19.39 10.76 -10.43
CA PRO A 102 19.32 11.54 -11.65
C PRO A 102 20.42 12.60 -11.71
N GLY A 103 20.96 12.89 -12.90
CA GLY A 103 22.12 13.79 -13.05
C GLY A 103 21.90 15.23 -12.54
N TRP A 104 20.64 15.67 -12.41
CA TRP A 104 20.25 16.99 -11.90
C TRP A 104 20.15 17.06 -10.37
N ALA A 105 20.16 15.92 -9.66
CA ALA A 105 19.99 15.88 -8.21
C ALA A 105 21.18 16.51 -7.48
N GLY A 106 20.92 17.37 -6.50
CA GLY A 106 21.93 18.13 -5.76
C GLY A 106 21.47 18.66 -4.41
N SER A 107 22.10 19.74 -3.93
CA SER A 107 21.97 20.21 -2.53
C SER A 107 20.60 20.75 -2.11
N VAL A 108 19.73 21.05 -3.07
CA VAL A 108 18.35 21.52 -2.83
C VAL A 108 17.32 20.39 -2.89
N ASP A 109 17.76 19.15 -3.07
CA ASP A 109 16.88 17.98 -3.16
C ASP A 109 16.99 17.10 -1.91
N LEU A 110 15.91 16.37 -1.63
CA LEU A 110 15.78 15.45 -0.51
C LEU A 110 15.75 14.02 -1.02
N LEU A 111 16.64 13.16 -0.53
CA LEU A 111 16.63 11.73 -0.77
C LEU A 111 16.04 11.00 0.45
N LEU A 112 15.00 10.23 0.22
CA LEU A 112 14.39 9.32 1.19
C LEU A 112 14.79 7.89 0.86
N LEU A 113 15.36 7.20 1.84
CA LEU A 113 15.67 5.77 1.77
C LEU A 113 14.68 5.03 2.67
N VAL A 114 13.87 4.15 2.10
CA VAL A 114 12.82 3.42 2.84
C VAL A 114 13.01 1.93 2.65
N THR A 115 13.17 1.18 3.74
CA THR A 115 13.31 -0.28 3.65
C THR A 115 12.90 -0.96 4.95
N PRO A 116 12.20 -2.10 4.87
CA PRO A 116 11.92 -2.93 6.04
C PRO A 116 13.12 -3.78 6.52
N ASP A 117 14.17 -3.92 5.71
CA ASP A 117 15.33 -4.79 6.00
C ASP A 117 16.60 -3.96 6.28
N GLY A 118 16.97 -3.06 5.37
CA GLY A 118 18.18 -2.25 5.51
C GLY A 118 19.48 -2.98 5.16
N ALA A 119 19.40 -4.21 4.66
CA ALA A 119 20.53 -5.00 4.19
C ALA A 119 20.93 -4.72 2.73
N GLU A 120 20.25 -3.82 2.01
CA GLU A 120 20.48 -3.56 0.58
C GLU A 120 21.72 -2.67 0.36
N PRO A 121 22.85 -3.22 -0.13
CA PRO A 121 24.08 -2.42 -0.30
C PRO A 121 23.90 -1.32 -1.35
N GLY A 122 22.96 -1.50 -2.29
CA GLY A 122 22.62 -0.49 -3.29
C GLY A 122 22.07 0.80 -2.70
N LEU A 123 21.37 0.74 -1.56
CA LEU A 123 20.86 1.94 -0.88
C LEU A 123 21.99 2.69 -0.15
N ALA A 124 22.96 1.96 0.43
CA ALA A 124 24.16 2.57 1.02
C ALA A 124 24.99 3.33 -0.04
N VAL A 125 25.21 2.71 -1.21
CA VAL A 125 25.89 3.38 -2.34
C VAL A 125 25.11 4.62 -2.80
N LEU A 126 23.78 4.56 -2.79
CA LEU A 126 22.93 5.71 -3.14
C LEU A 126 23.07 6.85 -2.11
N ALA A 127 23.14 6.53 -0.82
CA ALA A 127 23.38 7.51 0.24
C ALA A 127 24.73 8.24 0.04
N GLU A 128 25.80 7.51 -0.31
CA GLU A 128 27.09 8.11 -0.64
C GLU A 128 27.05 8.99 -1.90
N GLN A 129 26.28 8.60 -2.93
CA GLN A 129 26.06 9.44 -4.11
C GLN A 129 25.38 10.76 -3.73
N ALA A 130 24.35 10.70 -2.88
CA ALA A 130 23.63 11.87 -2.39
C ALA A 130 24.54 12.81 -1.60
N TYR A 131 25.32 12.25 -0.66
CA TYR A 131 26.29 13.02 0.12
C TYR A 131 27.30 13.76 -0.76
N ARG A 132 27.89 13.08 -1.75
CA ARG A 132 28.82 13.72 -2.70
C ARG A 132 28.20 14.86 -3.51
N ARG A 133 26.88 14.84 -3.69
CA ARG A 133 26.12 15.89 -4.40
C ARG A 133 25.46 16.91 -3.46
N GLY A 134 25.67 16.77 -2.16
CA GLY A 134 25.11 17.64 -1.13
C GLY A 134 23.62 17.43 -0.84
N CYS A 135 22.99 16.39 -1.38
CA CYS A 135 21.57 16.11 -1.12
C CYS A 135 21.35 15.84 0.37
N THR A 136 20.22 16.30 0.90
CA THR A 136 19.81 15.89 2.26
C THR A 136 19.32 14.45 2.20
N VAL A 137 19.77 13.60 3.12
CA VAL A 137 19.40 12.18 3.17
C VAL A 137 18.64 11.89 4.46
N VAL A 138 17.44 11.31 4.33
CA VAL A 138 16.67 10.75 5.44
C VAL A 138 16.38 9.29 5.14
N ALA A 139 16.60 8.40 6.10
CA ALA A 139 16.31 6.99 5.98
C ALA A 139 15.27 6.56 7.03
N VAL A 140 14.30 5.74 6.62
CA VAL A 140 13.43 4.99 7.52
C VAL A 140 13.78 3.51 7.34
N ALA A 141 14.46 2.96 8.33
CA ALA A 141 15.04 1.61 8.28
C ALA A 141 15.16 1.00 9.68
N PRO A 142 15.37 -0.32 9.82
CA PRO A 142 15.67 -0.93 11.11
C PRO A 142 16.88 -0.27 11.77
N GLN A 143 16.78 -0.02 13.09
CA GLN A 143 17.76 0.77 13.84
C GLN A 143 19.19 0.19 13.75
N ARG A 144 19.31 -1.14 13.70
CA ARG A 144 20.57 -1.87 13.59
C ARG A 144 20.64 -2.56 12.23
N SER A 145 20.90 -1.78 11.18
CA SER A 145 21.05 -2.29 9.82
C SER A 145 22.27 -1.68 9.12
N PRO A 146 22.85 -2.36 8.12
CA PRO A 146 23.95 -1.81 7.30
C PRO A 146 23.63 -0.44 6.69
N LEU A 147 22.36 -0.24 6.27
CA LEU A 147 21.91 1.05 5.77
C LEU A 147 21.97 2.14 6.85
N SER A 148 21.49 1.86 8.06
CA SER A 148 21.53 2.83 9.17
C SER A 148 22.95 3.27 9.50
N GLU A 149 23.92 2.35 9.50
CA GLU A 149 25.33 2.69 9.67
C GLU A 149 25.86 3.58 8.54
N SER A 150 25.54 3.24 7.30
CA SER A 150 25.99 3.97 6.11
C SER A 150 25.43 5.39 6.07
N VAL A 151 24.15 5.56 6.40
CA VAL A 151 23.47 6.88 6.42
C VAL A 151 24.04 7.76 7.52
N ASN A 152 24.28 7.21 8.72
CA ASN A 152 24.96 7.94 9.79
C ASN A 152 26.38 8.37 9.39
N GLY A 153 27.11 7.51 8.68
CA GLY A 153 28.46 7.79 8.17
C GLY A 153 28.52 8.95 7.17
N VAL A 154 27.43 9.22 6.45
CA VAL A 154 27.31 10.36 5.52
C VAL A 154 26.54 11.55 6.10
N HIS A 155 26.38 11.59 7.42
CA HIS A 155 25.63 12.65 8.14
C HIS A 155 24.16 12.79 7.69
N GLY A 156 23.57 11.73 7.15
CA GLY A 156 22.13 11.64 6.93
C GLY A 156 21.39 11.36 8.24
N LEU A 157 20.07 11.54 8.22
CA LEU A 157 19.23 11.24 9.35
C LEU A 157 18.63 9.83 9.24
N VAL A 158 18.76 9.03 10.28
CA VAL A 158 18.07 7.73 10.37
C VAL A 158 16.91 7.83 11.35
N VAL A 159 15.70 7.54 10.88
CA VAL A 159 14.53 7.32 11.72
C VAL A 159 14.34 5.81 11.89
N PRO A 160 14.39 5.29 13.13
CA PRO A 160 14.13 3.88 13.38
C PRO A 160 12.72 3.48 12.91
N MET A 161 12.64 2.50 12.01
CA MET A 161 11.38 1.90 11.61
C MET A 161 10.67 1.30 12.83
N ALA A 162 9.37 1.55 12.96
CA ALA A 162 8.57 0.97 14.04
C ALA A 162 8.40 -0.54 13.81
N THR A 163 8.84 -1.34 14.78
CA THR A 163 8.56 -2.78 14.85
C THR A 163 7.36 -3.01 15.78
N ALA A 164 6.64 -4.12 15.61
CA ALA A 164 5.63 -4.48 16.59
C ALA A 164 6.30 -4.86 17.94
N PRO A 165 5.63 -4.63 19.10
CA PRO A 165 6.19 -4.94 20.41
C PRO A 165 6.52 -6.43 20.65
N TYR A 166 5.97 -7.33 19.82
CA TYR A 166 6.06 -8.79 19.96
C TYR A 166 6.63 -9.48 18.71
N GLU A 167 7.17 -8.73 17.75
CA GLU A 167 7.91 -9.32 16.64
C GLU A 167 9.30 -9.71 17.16
N GLU A 168 9.48 -10.99 17.53
CA GLU A 168 10.81 -11.58 17.48
C GLU A 168 11.30 -11.49 16.03
N TYR A 169 12.56 -11.11 15.84
CA TYR A 169 13.19 -10.89 14.53
C TYR A 169 13.16 -12.18 13.70
N ASP A 170 12.04 -12.46 13.05
CA ASP A 170 11.95 -13.49 12.03
C ASP A 170 12.19 -12.80 10.68
N GLU A 171 13.30 -13.17 10.04
CA GLU A 171 13.91 -12.59 8.83
C GLU A 171 12.99 -12.58 7.58
N GLY A 172 11.71 -12.93 7.72
CA GLY A 172 10.70 -12.98 6.64
C GLY A 172 9.52 -12.01 6.76
N THR A 173 9.46 -11.16 7.79
CA THR A 173 8.31 -10.26 8.07
C THR A 173 8.23 -9.00 7.19
N ALA A 174 9.20 -8.79 6.29
CA ALA A 174 9.29 -7.62 5.41
C ALA A 174 8.13 -7.45 4.42
N THR A 175 7.20 -8.41 4.34
CA THR A 175 6.19 -8.53 3.27
C THR A 175 4.75 -8.41 3.76
N GLY A 176 4.51 -7.73 4.89
CA GLY A 176 3.18 -7.58 5.47
C GLY A 176 2.58 -6.17 5.33
N PRO A 177 1.24 -6.03 5.38
CA PRO A 177 0.54 -4.73 5.48
C PRO A 177 1.13 -3.77 6.53
N GLY A 178 1.62 -4.35 7.63
CA GLY A 178 2.21 -3.62 8.72
C GLY A 178 3.43 -2.76 8.38
N ALA A 179 4.26 -3.20 7.43
CA ALA A 179 5.47 -2.49 7.04
C ALA A 179 5.16 -1.12 6.42
N LEU A 180 4.01 -0.98 5.76
CA LEU A 180 3.61 0.29 5.11
C LEU A 180 3.59 1.45 6.10
N TRP A 181 2.86 1.31 7.21
CA TRP A 181 2.69 2.39 8.18
C TRP A 181 3.96 2.70 8.96
N ALA A 182 4.79 1.69 9.23
CA ALA A 182 6.09 1.88 9.85
C ALA A 182 7.05 2.72 8.98
N LEU A 183 6.94 2.61 7.66
CA LEU A 183 7.72 3.38 6.69
C LEU A 183 7.08 4.73 6.35
N LEU A 184 5.75 4.78 6.20
CA LEU A 184 5.01 5.96 5.75
C LEU A 184 4.92 7.03 6.83
N THR A 185 4.59 6.66 8.07
CA THR A 185 4.27 7.65 9.13
C THR A 185 5.43 8.61 9.42
N PRO A 186 6.69 8.18 9.53
CA PRO A 186 7.79 9.12 9.72
C PRO A 186 7.89 10.12 8.56
N LEU A 187 7.63 9.68 7.33
CA LEU A 187 7.68 10.56 6.17
C LEU A 187 6.49 11.52 6.11
N LEU A 188 5.31 11.16 6.64
CA LEU A 188 4.21 12.10 6.83
C LEU A 188 4.59 13.21 7.81
N VAL A 189 5.26 12.86 8.92
CA VAL A 189 5.78 13.85 9.88
C VAL A 189 6.81 14.77 9.21
N LEU A 190 7.72 14.21 8.40
CA LEU A 190 8.68 15.00 7.62
C LEU A 190 7.97 15.93 6.63
N PHE A 191 7.00 15.43 5.88
CA PHE A 191 6.30 16.21 4.85
C PHE A 191 5.47 17.33 5.45
N ASP A 192 4.82 17.11 6.60
CA ASP A 192 4.17 18.17 7.38
C ASP A 192 5.19 19.22 7.82
N ARG A 193 6.32 18.78 8.37
CA ARG A 193 7.40 19.67 8.82
C ARG A 193 7.98 20.53 7.68
N LEU A 194 8.03 19.99 6.47
CA LEU A 194 8.45 20.69 5.25
C LEU A 194 7.34 21.55 4.63
N GLY A 195 6.11 21.47 5.15
CA GLY A 195 4.92 22.14 4.63
C GLY A 195 4.52 21.64 3.24
N LEU A 196 4.78 20.37 2.94
CA LEU A 196 4.37 19.69 1.70
C LEU A 196 2.95 19.12 1.81
N ILE A 197 2.54 18.74 3.02
CA ILE A 197 1.20 18.26 3.37
C ILE A 197 0.78 18.88 4.71
N THR A 198 -0.48 18.67 5.11
CA THR A 198 -0.96 18.99 6.47
C THR A 198 -1.22 17.68 7.21
N ALA A 199 -0.31 17.30 8.10
CA ALA A 199 -0.42 16.11 8.93
C ALA A 199 0.09 16.38 10.36
N PRO A 200 -0.52 17.34 11.09
CA PRO A 200 -0.11 17.63 12.45
C PRO A 200 -0.29 16.41 13.37
N PRO A 201 0.34 16.38 14.55
CA PRO A 201 0.30 15.22 15.45
C PRO A 201 -1.12 14.73 15.78
N ASP A 202 -2.09 15.65 15.93
CA ASP A 202 -3.49 15.29 16.16
C ASP A 202 -4.14 14.57 14.97
N THR A 203 -3.80 14.96 13.74
CA THR A 203 -4.28 14.24 12.53
C THR A 203 -3.70 12.84 12.48
N LEU A 204 -2.41 12.64 12.79
CA LEU A 204 -1.81 11.30 12.84
C LEU A 204 -2.42 10.43 13.95
N ARG A 205 -2.83 11.03 15.07
CA ARG A 205 -3.58 10.32 16.12
C ARG A 205 -4.96 9.88 15.61
N LEU A 206 -5.69 10.74 14.90
CA LEU A 206 -6.98 10.38 14.28
C LEU A 206 -6.82 9.27 13.23
N VAL A 207 -5.75 9.29 12.44
CA VAL A 207 -5.40 8.21 11.51
C VAL A 207 -5.19 6.89 12.26
N ALA A 208 -4.43 6.90 13.37
CA ALA A 208 -4.24 5.70 14.18
C ALA A 208 -5.56 5.18 14.76
N ASP A 209 -6.41 6.07 15.27
CA ASP A 209 -7.72 5.71 15.82
C ASP A 209 -8.69 5.19 14.74
N ARG A 210 -8.59 5.70 13.50
CA ARG A 210 -9.31 5.20 12.33
C ARG A 210 -8.88 3.78 11.97
N LEU A 211 -7.57 3.54 11.90
CA LEU A 211 -7.00 2.22 11.62
C LEU A 211 -7.43 1.18 12.67
N ASP A 212 -7.42 1.53 13.96
CA ASP A 212 -7.85 0.64 15.04
C ASP A 212 -9.35 0.29 14.92
N ARG A 213 -10.21 1.26 14.58
CA ARG A 213 -11.64 1.02 14.31
C ARG A 213 -11.85 0.13 13.09
N THR A 214 -11.12 0.36 12.01
CA THR A 214 -11.20 -0.48 10.80
C THR A 214 -10.72 -1.90 11.10
N ALA A 215 -9.66 -2.06 11.89
CA ALA A 215 -9.18 -3.37 12.34
C ALA A 215 -10.23 -4.12 13.18
N GLN A 216 -10.97 -3.44 14.06
CA GLN A 216 -12.09 -4.03 14.79
C GLN A 216 -13.19 -4.52 13.85
N ARG A 217 -13.53 -3.73 12.82
CA ARG A 217 -14.53 -4.09 11.78
C ARG A 217 -14.07 -5.19 10.83
N CYS A 218 -12.77 -5.32 10.61
CA CYS A 218 -12.18 -6.31 9.70
C CYS A 218 -11.60 -7.52 10.44
N GLY A 219 -11.73 -7.61 11.76
CA GLY A 219 -11.08 -8.63 12.58
C GLY A 219 -11.56 -10.07 12.30
N PRO A 220 -10.71 -11.08 12.54
CA PRO A 220 -11.00 -12.47 12.19
C PRO A 220 -12.16 -13.08 12.98
N ALA A 221 -12.46 -12.54 14.17
CA ALA A 221 -13.57 -13.01 15.01
C ALA A 221 -14.97 -12.61 14.49
N LEU A 222 -15.06 -11.64 13.57
CA LEU A 222 -16.34 -11.22 12.98
C LEU A 222 -16.75 -12.14 11.85
N ALA A 223 -18.04 -12.51 11.82
CA ALA A 223 -18.62 -13.30 10.74
C ALA A 223 -18.52 -12.54 9.40
N MET A 224 -18.32 -13.29 8.32
CA MET A 224 -18.06 -12.77 6.97
C MET A 224 -19.04 -11.66 6.54
N TYR A 225 -20.36 -11.86 6.68
CA TYR A 225 -21.37 -10.91 6.24
C TYR A 225 -21.30 -9.51 6.90
N SER A 226 -20.64 -9.40 8.06
CA SER A 226 -20.44 -8.15 8.80
C SER A 226 -19.03 -7.58 8.69
N ASN A 227 -18.13 -8.31 8.03
CA ASN A 227 -16.73 -7.98 7.88
C ASN A 227 -16.47 -7.59 6.40
N PRO A 228 -16.27 -6.30 6.11
CA PRO A 228 -16.11 -5.84 4.73
C PRO A 228 -14.91 -6.46 4.02
N ALA A 229 -13.85 -6.79 4.75
CA ALA A 229 -12.65 -7.38 4.17
C ALA A 229 -12.84 -8.87 3.83
N LYS A 230 -13.55 -9.65 4.65
CA LYS A 230 -13.89 -11.05 4.33
C LYS A 230 -14.87 -11.13 3.16
N THR A 231 -15.88 -10.26 3.14
CA THR A 231 -16.80 -10.13 2.01
C THR A 231 -16.03 -9.82 0.72
N LEU A 232 -15.17 -8.81 0.74
CA LEU A 232 -14.35 -8.47 -0.42
C LEU A 232 -13.42 -9.63 -0.82
N ALA A 233 -12.78 -10.32 0.13
CA ALA A 233 -11.93 -11.45 -0.18
C ALA A 233 -12.66 -12.59 -0.92
N SER A 234 -13.86 -12.98 -0.46
CA SER A 234 -14.69 -13.98 -1.15
C SER A 234 -15.12 -13.50 -2.54
N GLU A 235 -15.54 -12.24 -2.67
CA GLU A 235 -15.91 -11.65 -3.96
C GLU A 235 -14.76 -11.64 -4.99
N LEU A 236 -13.51 -11.60 -4.52
CA LEU A 236 -12.31 -11.61 -5.36
C LEU A 236 -11.72 -13.03 -5.59
N ALA A 237 -12.27 -14.04 -4.93
CA ALA A 237 -11.75 -15.41 -4.94
C ALA A 237 -11.62 -16.03 -6.33
N ASP A 238 -12.59 -15.80 -7.20
CA ASP A 238 -12.67 -16.40 -8.53
C ASP A 238 -12.93 -15.34 -9.61
N SER A 239 -12.46 -14.11 -9.38
CA SER A 239 -12.60 -13.00 -10.32
C SER A 239 -11.25 -12.40 -10.74
N LEU A 240 -11.26 -11.65 -11.84
CA LEU A 240 -10.21 -10.72 -12.24
C LEU A 240 -10.61 -9.32 -11.73
N PRO A 241 -10.01 -8.81 -10.64
CA PRO A 241 -10.33 -7.50 -10.10
C PRO A 241 -9.87 -6.39 -11.03
N LEU A 242 -10.82 -5.54 -11.42
CA LEU A 242 -10.60 -4.26 -12.09
C LEU A 242 -10.80 -3.16 -11.05
N ILE A 243 -9.69 -2.73 -10.45
CA ILE A 243 -9.67 -1.75 -9.37
C ILE A 243 -9.76 -0.35 -9.97
N TRP A 244 -10.96 0.21 -9.96
CA TRP A 244 -11.24 1.56 -10.42
C TRP A 244 -11.15 2.52 -9.24
N THR A 245 -10.36 3.57 -9.38
CA THR A 245 -10.13 4.52 -8.29
C THR A 245 -10.62 5.91 -8.68
N GLU A 246 -11.30 6.59 -7.77
CA GLU A 246 -11.75 7.97 -7.95
C GLU A 246 -11.38 8.79 -6.72
N GLY A 247 -10.69 9.91 -6.94
CA GLY A 247 -10.20 10.73 -5.84
C GLY A 247 -8.82 11.31 -6.05
N ALA A 248 -8.43 12.22 -5.16
CA ALA A 248 -7.09 12.80 -5.15
C ALA A 248 -6.00 11.78 -4.77
N TYR A 249 -6.34 10.79 -3.95
CA TYR A 249 -5.37 9.86 -3.36
C TYR A 249 -5.78 8.38 -3.45
N ALA A 250 -6.95 8.07 -4.01
CA ALA A 250 -7.40 6.69 -4.21
C ALA A 250 -6.55 5.90 -5.23
N GLY A 251 -5.95 6.56 -6.22
CA GLY A 251 -5.12 5.92 -7.27
C GLY A 251 -3.97 5.06 -6.73
N PRO A 252 -3.07 5.63 -5.90
CA PRO A 252 -2.04 4.87 -5.20
C PRO A 252 -2.56 3.69 -4.36
N VAL A 253 -3.72 3.85 -3.71
CA VAL A 253 -4.34 2.76 -2.92
C VAL A 253 -4.70 1.60 -3.84
N GLY A 254 -5.33 1.87 -4.98
CA GLY A 254 -5.70 0.84 -5.94
C GLY A 254 -4.49 0.11 -6.55
N ARG A 255 -3.44 0.85 -6.93
CA ARG A 255 -2.18 0.25 -7.40
C ARG A 255 -1.53 -0.63 -6.36
N ARG A 256 -1.50 -0.18 -5.10
CA ARG A 256 -0.96 -0.95 -3.99
C ARG A 256 -1.81 -2.20 -3.72
N PHE A 257 -3.13 -2.09 -3.76
CA PHE A 257 -4.02 -3.24 -3.59
C PHE A 257 -3.77 -4.30 -4.66
N ALA A 258 -3.63 -3.91 -5.94
CA ALA A 258 -3.27 -4.82 -7.01
C ALA A 258 -1.92 -5.52 -6.76
N ALA A 259 -0.91 -4.75 -6.33
CA ALA A 259 0.41 -5.30 -6.01
C ALA A 259 0.38 -6.29 -4.84
N VAL A 260 -0.37 -5.99 -3.77
CA VAL A 260 -0.49 -6.86 -2.60
C VAL A 260 -1.31 -8.11 -2.88
N LEU A 261 -2.35 -8.04 -3.74
CA LEU A 261 -3.05 -9.23 -4.23
C LEU A 261 -2.12 -10.17 -4.98
N ALA A 262 -1.25 -9.62 -5.83
CA ALA A 262 -0.26 -10.42 -6.56
C ALA A 262 0.82 -11.01 -5.63
N GLU A 263 1.32 -10.21 -4.69
CA GLU A 263 2.41 -10.61 -3.79
C GLU A 263 1.98 -11.60 -2.71
N LEU A 264 0.80 -11.42 -2.10
CA LEU A 264 0.32 -12.25 -1.00
C LEU A 264 -0.55 -13.41 -1.46
N ALA A 265 -1.49 -13.15 -2.35
CA ALA A 265 -2.50 -14.13 -2.76
C ALA A 265 -2.22 -14.77 -4.13
N GLY A 266 -1.18 -14.31 -4.84
CA GLY A 266 -0.88 -14.77 -6.21
C GLY A 266 -1.99 -14.44 -7.20
N ARG A 267 -2.81 -13.41 -6.92
CA ARG A 267 -3.97 -13.06 -7.75
C ARG A 267 -3.67 -11.87 -8.67
N PRO A 268 -3.97 -11.97 -9.98
CA PRO A 268 -3.83 -10.84 -10.88
C PRO A 268 -4.91 -9.81 -10.57
N ALA A 269 -4.58 -8.53 -10.70
CA ALA A 269 -5.53 -7.43 -10.66
C ALA A 269 -5.02 -6.29 -11.53
N LEU A 270 -5.94 -5.52 -12.13
CA LEU A 270 -5.62 -4.33 -12.92
C LEU A 270 -6.15 -3.11 -12.20
N SER A 271 -5.37 -2.03 -12.15
CA SER A 271 -5.78 -0.78 -11.51
C SER A 271 -5.76 0.36 -12.51
N ALA A 272 -6.79 1.20 -12.48
CA ALA A 272 -6.89 2.39 -13.32
C ALA A 272 -7.69 3.49 -12.62
N GLU A 273 -7.34 4.74 -12.89
CA GLU A 273 -7.98 5.92 -12.32
C GLU A 273 -9.16 6.37 -13.22
N LEU A 274 -10.29 6.70 -12.61
CA LEU A 274 -11.43 7.26 -13.33
C LEU A 274 -11.15 8.71 -13.75
N PRO A 275 -11.61 9.15 -14.94
CA PRO A 275 -12.48 8.44 -15.89
C PRO A 275 -11.75 7.54 -16.89
N GLU A 276 -10.42 7.56 -16.97
CA GLU A 276 -9.61 6.80 -17.95
C GLU A 276 -9.75 5.28 -17.79
N ALA A 277 -10.13 4.81 -16.60
CA ALA A 277 -10.47 3.42 -16.35
C ALA A 277 -11.58 2.87 -17.26
N LEU A 278 -12.55 3.71 -17.67
CA LEU A 278 -13.70 3.30 -18.47
C LEU A 278 -13.28 2.81 -19.88
N PRO A 279 -12.58 3.61 -20.71
CA PRO A 279 -12.10 3.13 -22.00
C PRO A 279 -10.98 2.09 -21.88
N SER A 280 -10.09 2.20 -20.88
CA SER A 280 -8.94 1.29 -20.75
C SER A 280 -9.33 -0.13 -20.35
N HIS A 281 -10.37 -0.30 -19.52
CA HIS A 281 -10.84 -1.61 -19.09
C HIS A 281 -12.14 -2.06 -19.80
N GLY A 282 -12.81 -1.21 -20.59
CA GLY A 282 -14.12 -1.52 -21.19
C GLY A 282 -14.13 -2.77 -22.08
N VAL A 283 -13.05 -3.05 -22.81
CA VAL A 283 -12.95 -4.27 -23.64
C VAL A 283 -12.85 -5.54 -22.78
N LEU A 284 -12.32 -5.46 -21.56
CA LEU A 284 -12.26 -6.60 -20.64
C LEU A 284 -13.67 -7.01 -20.17
N LEU A 285 -14.61 -6.06 -20.13
CA LEU A 285 -16.00 -6.29 -19.72
C LEU A 285 -16.87 -6.93 -20.81
N SER A 286 -16.40 -6.92 -22.06
CA SER A 286 -17.11 -7.49 -23.22
C SER A 286 -16.37 -8.67 -23.87
N GLY A 287 -15.14 -8.94 -23.44
CA GLY A 287 -14.27 -9.99 -23.99
C GLY A 287 -14.28 -11.28 -23.17
N ALA A 288 -13.14 -11.96 -23.15
CA ALA A 288 -12.97 -13.27 -22.51
C ALA A 288 -13.22 -13.29 -20.98
N PHE A 289 -13.21 -12.12 -20.34
CA PHE A 289 -13.48 -11.99 -18.90
C PHE A 289 -14.92 -11.54 -18.61
N ALA A 290 -15.78 -11.35 -19.62
CA ALA A 290 -17.17 -11.00 -19.40
C ALA A 290 -17.92 -12.13 -18.66
N ALA A 291 -18.94 -11.79 -17.87
CA ALA A 291 -19.75 -12.76 -17.14
C ALA A 291 -20.42 -13.80 -18.08
N GLY A 292 -20.77 -13.38 -19.31
CA GLY A 292 -21.35 -14.22 -20.36
C GLY A 292 -20.40 -14.57 -21.49
N ALA A 293 -19.07 -14.53 -21.28
CA ALA A 293 -18.08 -14.80 -22.32
C ALA A 293 -18.19 -16.22 -22.93
N ASP A 294 -18.76 -17.16 -22.18
CA ASP A 294 -18.98 -18.53 -22.61
C ASP A 294 -20.48 -18.88 -22.51
N PRO A 295 -21.20 -19.01 -23.65
CA PRO A 295 -22.62 -19.28 -23.66
C PRO A 295 -23.00 -20.70 -23.19
N ASP A 296 -22.04 -21.63 -23.18
CA ASP A 296 -22.24 -23.01 -22.72
C ASP A 296 -21.89 -23.21 -21.23
N ASP A 297 -21.43 -22.15 -20.55
CA ASP A 297 -20.89 -22.20 -19.19
C ASP A 297 -21.92 -22.69 -18.14
N PHE A 298 -23.20 -22.40 -18.37
CA PHE A 298 -24.31 -22.88 -17.54
C PHE A 298 -24.55 -24.39 -17.67
N PHE A 299 -24.19 -24.98 -18.81
CA PHE A 299 -24.37 -26.41 -19.10
C PHE A 299 -23.09 -27.23 -18.97
N ARG A 300 -21.94 -26.59 -18.71
CA ARG A 300 -20.65 -27.27 -18.58
C ARG A 300 -20.49 -27.97 -17.25
N ASP A 301 -20.07 -29.23 -17.33
CA ASP A 301 -19.64 -30.03 -16.18
C ASP A 301 -18.17 -29.69 -15.85
N ARG A 302 -17.95 -28.91 -14.79
CA ARG A 302 -16.63 -28.33 -14.44
C ARG A 302 -15.79 -29.21 -13.51
N VAL A 303 -16.13 -30.49 -13.34
CA VAL A 303 -15.44 -31.37 -12.38
C VAL A 303 -13.92 -31.46 -12.62
N ASN A 304 -13.43 -31.26 -13.85
CA ASN A 304 -12.00 -31.34 -14.19
C ASN A 304 -11.44 -30.10 -14.92
N GLU A 305 -12.17 -28.99 -14.98
CA GLU A 305 -11.76 -27.78 -15.71
C GLU A 305 -11.39 -26.63 -14.76
N ALA A 306 -10.38 -25.85 -15.12
CA ALA A 306 -10.04 -24.64 -14.38
C ALA A 306 -11.14 -23.59 -14.58
N GLN A 307 -11.65 -23.03 -13.49
CA GLN A 307 -12.66 -21.97 -13.53
C GLN A 307 -12.12 -20.76 -14.32
N ALA A 308 -12.87 -20.33 -15.34
CA ALA A 308 -12.58 -19.09 -16.03
C ALA A 308 -12.74 -17.90 -15.07
N LEU A 309 -11.80 -16.95 -15.11
CA LEU A 309 -11.93 -15.71 -14.35
C LEU A 309 -12.93 -14.79 -15.05
N HIS A 310 -13.83 -14.21 -14.29
CA HIS A 310 -14.70 -13.13 -14.76
C HIS A 310 -14.24 -11.80 -14.17
N ALA A 311 -14.32 -10.73 -14.96
CA ALA A 311 -14.05 -9.38 -14.51
C ALA A 311 -15.00 -9.02 -13.36
N ARG A 312 -14.45 -8.38 -12.33
CA ARG A 312 -15.22 -7.76 -11.25
C ARG A 312 -14.67 -6.38 -10.99
N VAL A 313 -15.53 -5.38 -10.93
CA VAL A 313 -15.11 -4.01 -10.60
C VAL A 313 -14.97 -3.87 -9.09
N VAL A 314 -13.84 -3.31 -8.65
CA VAL A 314 -13.66 -2.82 -7.28
C VAL A 314 -13.50 -1.30 -7.36
N LEU A 315 -14.51 -0.57 -6.93
CA LEU A 315 -14.53 0.89 -6.97
C LEU A 315 -14.07 1.46 -5.63
N LEU A 316 -12.87 2.05 -5.60
CA LEU A 316 -12.28 2.72 -4.43
C LEU A 316 -12.45 4.23 -4.57
N ARG A 317 -13.06 4.88 -3.58
CA ARG A 317 -13.37 6.31 -3.65
C ARG A 317 -12.95 7.02 -2.38
N ASP A 318 -12.17 8.10 -2.48
CA ASP A 318 -11.79 8.92 -1.32
C ASP A 318 -12.78 10.06 -0.99
N ARG A 319 -13.94 10.05 -1.69
CA ARG A 319 -14.98 11.09 -1.72
C ARG A 319 -14.48 12.38 -2.38
N PRO A 320 -14.40 12.40 -3.73
CA PRO A 320 -13.93 13.57 -4.47
C PRO A 320 -14.78 14.80 -4.14
N THR A 321 -14.11 15.90 -3.80
CA THR A 321 -14.76 17.18 -3.52
C THR A 321 -15.16 17.87 -4.84
N GLY A 322 -16.21 18.70 -4.80
CA GLY A 322 -16.61 19.53 -5.95
C GLY A 322 -17.58 18.89 -6.95
N GLY A 323 -18.13 17.71 -6.64
CA GLY A 323 -19.27 17.12 -7.39
C GLY A 323 -18.96 16.60 -8.80
N MET A 324 -17.71 16.70 -9.26
CA MET A 324 -17.25 16.06 -10.49
C MET A 324 -16.90 14.61 -10.20
N THR A 325 -17.82 13.70 -10.53
CA THR A 325 -17.65 12.26 -10.31
C THR A 325 -17.97 11.47 -11.58
N ALA A 326 -17.09 10.53 -11.91
CA ALA A 326 -17.28 9.53 -12.95
C ALA A 326 -17.88 8.23 -12.39
N ALA A 327 -18.07 8.11 -11.07
CA ALA A 327 -18.67 6.92 -10.45
C ALA A 327 -20.05 6.53 -11.02
N PRO A 328 -20.98 7.46 -11.35
CA PRO A 328 -22.22 7.08 -12.03
C PRO A 328 -21.99 6.41 -13.38
N ALA A 329 -21.07 6.95 -14.21
CA ALA A 329 -20.72 6.36 -15.50
C ALA A 329 -20.00 5.01 -15.35
N ALA A 330 -19.19 4.86 -14.30
CA ALA A 330 -18.55 3.59 -13.94
C ALA A 330 -19.59 2.51 -13.59
N ARG A 331 -20.57 2.85 -12.74
CA ARG A 331 -21.68 1.95 -12.40
C ARG A 331 -22.52 1.60 -13.62
N GLU A 332 -22.82 2.57 -14.47
CA GLU A 332 -23.57 2.36 -15.72
C GLU A 332 -22.82 1.42 -16.66
N LEU A 333 -21.50 1.62 -16.84
CA LEU A 333 -20.68 0.74 -17.67
C LEU A 333 -20.65 -0.68 -17.13
N ALA A 334 -20.39 -0.87 -15.83
CA ALA A 334 -20.40 -2.19 -15.20
C ALA A 334 -21.76 -2.88 -15.35
N LEU A 335 -22.85 -2.16 -15.10
CA LEU A 335 -24.22 -2.65 -15.26
C LEU A 335 -24.53 -3.04 -16.71
N SER A 336 -24.10 -2.24 -17.69
CA SER A 336 -24.33 -2.53 -19.12
C SER A 336 -23.65 -3.82 -19.62
N HIS A 337 -22.69 -4.33 -18.85
CA HIS A 337 -21.93 -5.55 -19.12
C HIS A 337 -22.20 -6.66 -18.08
N ASP A 338 -23.25 -6.53 -17.26
CA ASP A 338 -23.59 -7.46 -16.18
C ASP A 338 -22.39 -7.78 -15.25
N THR A 339 -21.50 -6.80 -15.08
CA THR A 339 -20.28 -6.94 -14.28
C THR A 339 -20.56 -6.54 -12.84
N ALA A 340 -20.27 -7.44 -11.89
CA ALA A 340 -20.43 -7.18 -10.47
C ALA A 340 -19.49 -6.04 -9.99
N ILE A 341 -19.96 -5.25 -9.03
CA ILE A 341 -19.23 -4.14 -8.44
C ILE A 341 -19.15 -4.28 -6.91
N SER A 342 -17.94 -4.16 -6.36
CA SER A 342 -17.69 -3.95 -4.93
C SER A 342 -17.26 -2.50 -4.72
N GLU A 343 -17.96 -1.77 -3.85
CA GLU A 343 -17.62 -0.38 -3.57
C GLU A 343 -17.00 -0.23 -2.19
N ILE A 344 -15.87 0.46 -2.12
CA ILE A 344 -15.24 0.85 -0.86
C ILE A 344 -15.22 2.37 -0.80
N GLU A 345 -16.04 2.89 0.09
CA GLU A 345 -16.10 4.30 0.41
C GLU A 345 -15.86 4.44 1.92
N PRO A 346 -14.82 5.20 2.33
CA PRO A 346 -14.51 5.39 3.74
C PRO A 346 -15.60 6.21 4.44
N GLU A 347 -15.62 6.17 5.76
CA GLU A 347 -16.50 7.03 6.57
C GLU A 347 -16.10 8.51 6.46
N ASP A 348 -16.93 9.42 7.00
CA ASP A 348 -16.55 10.83 7.10
C ASP A 348 -15.26 11.00 7.94
N GLY A 349 -14.35 11.82 7.43
CA GLY A 349 -13.05 12.06 8.04
C GLY A 349 -12.18 13.00 7.21
N SER A 350 -10.98 13.25 7.70
CA SER A 350 -9.92 13.92 6.94
C SER A 350 -9.42 13.06 5.77
N GLU A 351 -8.74 13.68 4.80
CA GLU A 351 -8.16 12.98 3.64
C GLU A 351 -7.24 11.81 4.06
N LEU A 352 -6.44 11.99 5.11
CA LEU A 352 -5.55 10.95 5.64
C LEU A 352 -6.30 9.83 6.37
N GLU A 353 -7.42 10.13 7.04
CA GLU A 353 -8.26 9.07 7.63
C GLU A 353 -8.93 8.22 6.55
N ASN A 354 -9.45 8.86 5.49
CA ASN A 354 -10.09 8.18 4.37
C ASN A 354 -9.10 7.26 3.65
N LEU A 355 -7.89 7.77 3.39
CA LEU A 355 -6.79 7.01 2.84
C LEU A 355 -6.46 5.80 3.73
N ALA A 356 -6.38 6.01 5.05
CA ALA A 356 -6.04 4.98 6.01
C ALA A 356 -7.08 3.86 6.08
N GLU A 357 -8.37 4.21 6.07
CA GLU A 357 -9.47 3.23 6.08
C GLU A 357 -9.46 2.37 4.81
N MET A 358 -9.31 2.98 3.62
CA MET A 358 -9.24 2.21 2.36
C MET A 358 -8.02 1.26 2.33
N LEU A 359 -6.85 1.74 2.76
CA LEU A 359 -5.64 0.91 2.87
C LEU A 359 -5.87 -0.27 3.81
N ALA A 360 -6.46 -0.03 4.98
CA ALA A 360 -6.71 -1.09 5.96
C ALA A 360 -7.70 -2.15 5.43
N ILE A 361 -8.83 -1.74 4.84
CA ILE A 361 -9.82 -2.69 4.29
C ILE A 361 -9.20 -3.55 3.19
N THR A 362 -8.48 -2.93 2.26
CA THR A 362 -7.85 -3.63 1.13
C THR A 362 -6.71 -4.54 1.59
N ASP A 363 -5.93 -4.14 2.59
CA ASP A 363 -4.91 -4.99 3.20
C ASP A 363 -5.50 -6.21 3.89
N PHE A 364 -6.54 -6.05 4.71
CA PHE A 364 -7.23 -7.19 5.32
C PHE A 364 -7.83 -8.12 4.26
N ALA A 365 -8.44 -7.58 3.20
CA ALA A 365 -9.04 -8.39 2.14
C ALA A 365 -7.99 -9.22 1.40
N ALA A 366 -6.84 -8.63 1.07
CA ALA A 366 -5.74 -9.36 0.45
C ALA A 366 -5.19 -10.47 1.37
N VAL A 367 -5.08 -10.20 2.68
CA VAL A 367 -4.66 -11.21 3.66
C VAL A 367 -5.66 -12.35 3.77
N TYR A 368 -6.96 -12.06 3.90
CA TYR A 368 -7.99 -13.11 3.95
C TYR A 368 -7.99 -13.96 2.68
N LEU A 369 -7.88 -13.33 1.51
CA LEU A 369 -7.80 -14.04 0.24
C LEU A 369 -6.56 -14.94 0.15
N ALA A 370 -5.41 -14.46 0.64
CA ALA A 370 -4.17 -15.25 0.68
C ALA A 370 -4.31 -16.46 1.62
N LEU A 371 -4.88 -16.28 2.81
CA LEU A 371 -5.05 -17.36 3.79
C LEU A 371 -6.05 -18.41 3.30
N ALA A 372 -7.16 -17.99 2.70
CA ALA A 372 -8.21 -18.90 2.22
C ALA A 372 -7.93 -19.50 0.83
N SER A 373 -6.91 -19.02 0.11
CA SER A 373 -6.44 -19.63 -1.15
C SER A 373 -5.25 -20.57 -0.97
N ALA A 374 -4.62 -20.60 0.21
CA ALA A 374 -3.44 -21.43 0.49
C ALA A 374 -3.78 -22.84 1.04
N GLY A 375 -5.07 -23.15 1.17
CA GLY A 375 -5.61 -24.43 1.66
C GLY A 375 -5.59 -25.55 0.65
#